data_AF-A0A062XJY9-F1
#
_entry.id   AF-A0A062XJY9-F1
#
_cell.length_a   1.000
_cell.length_b   1.000
_cell.length_c   1.000
_cell.angle_alpha   90.00
_cell.angle_beta   90.00
_cell.angle_gamma   90.00
#
_symmetry.space_group_name_H-M   'P 1'
#
loop_
_entity.id
_entity.type
_entity.pdbx_description
1 polymer ?
#
loop_
_entity_poly.entity_id
_entity_poly.type
_entity_poly.pdbx_seq_one_letter_code
_entity_poly.pdbx_strand_id
1 'polypeptide(L)'
;MRRKSRGKQAQFFLAFAGLHLAAGLALVLGLTSCGTSAPVEKQLPTMVGRVSSEGRGYPYGRSDEEPYVHLEELATDEQYGYTPEKPVKVAGLTLEGVTSGPQKEKAFLNSLRGPQGQVIEYERLGSCCPVESQNSPWGMALLDVFAITWEGAKEPVVLYLNFYDAGELLVPKGFTPRP
;
A
#
# COMPACT_ATOMS: atom_id res chain seq x y z
N MET A 1 26.49 42.60 34.62
CA MET A 1 27.97 42.54 34.74
C MET A 1 28.33 41.92 36.09
N ARG A 2 29.37 41.07 36.14
CA ARG A 2 29.96 40.33 37.28
C ARG A 2 29.17 39.14 37.86
N ARG A 3 29.84 38.07 38.28
CA ARG A 3 30.78 37.12 37.64
C ARG A 3 30.80 35.91 38.57
N LYS A 4 31.04 34.75 37.97
CA LYS A 4 30.83 33.41 38.49
C LYS A 4 31.88 33.01 39.54
N SER A 5 31.41 32.16 40.45
CA SER A 5 32.07 31.58 41.60
C SER A 5 32.98 30.38 41.27
N ARG A 6 33.86 30.13 42.24
CA ARG A 6 34.47 28.85 42.67
C ARG A 6 35.87 28.50 42.19
N GLY A 7 36.71 28.39 43.21
CA GLY A 7 38.13 28.14 43.16
C GLY A 7 38.51 26.66 43.26
N LYS A 8 39.81 26.53 43.05
CA LYS A 8 40.68 25.36 43.05
C LYS A 8 40.65 24.60 44.38
N GLN A 9 40.84 23.28 44.31
CA GLN A 9 41.67 22.56 45.26
C GLN A 9 42.51 21.55 44.49
N ALA A 10 43.80 21.55 44.80
CA ALA A 10 44.84 20.69 44.26
C ALA A 10 45.23 19.67 45.35
N GLN A 11 46.25 18.86 45.02
CA GLN A 11 47.08 18.00 45.89
C GLN A 11 46.68 16.51 45.91
N PHE A 12 47.60 15.53 45.92
CA PHE A 12 49.03 15.37 45.59
C PHE A 12 49.35 13.87 45.91
N PHE A 13 50.50 13.34 45.42
CA PHE A 13 51.16 12.07 45.85
C PHE A 13 50.52 10.75 45.35
N LEU A 14 51.22 9.69 44.91
CA LEU A 14 52.62 9.23 45.00
C LEU A 14 52.91 8.23 43.86
N ALA A 15 54.20 8.09 43.53
CA ALA A 15 54.75 7.19 42.53
C ALA A 15 54.72 5.71 42.94
N PHE A 16 54.57 4.79 41.98
CA PHE A 16 55.19 3.45 42.01
C PHE A 16 55.53 2.99 40.59
N ALA A 17 56.81 2.64 40.42
CA ALA A 17 57.36 1.99 39.24
C ALA A 17 56.98 0.49 39.24
N GLY A 18 56.74 -0.08 38.06
CA GLY A 18 56.46 -1.50 37.89
C GLY A 18 56.46 -1.89 36.42
N LEU A 19 57.63 -2.29 35.93
CA LEU A 19 57.88 -2.85 34.61
C LEU A 19 57.39 -4.30 34.56
N HIS A 20 56.42 -4.64 33.72
CA HIS A 20 56.23 -6.01 33.24
C HIS A 20 55.69 -6.00 31.80
N LEU A 21 56.50 -6.57 30.89
CA LEU A 21 56.08 -7.03 29.57
C LEU A 21 55.02 -8.13 29.72
N ALA A 22 53.92 -8.04 28.98
CA ALA A 22 53.31 -9.21 28.34
C ALA A 22 52.32 -8.75 27.26
N ALA A 23 52.55 -9.26 26.05
CA ALA A 23 51.71 -9.09 24.88
C ALA A 23 50.35 -9.78 25.04
N GLY A 24 49.32 -9.29 24.35
CA GLY A 24 48.18 -10.14 24.01
C GLY A 24 46.80 -9.46 23.95
N LEU A 25 46.39 -9.15 22.73
CA LEU A 25 45.14 -9.60 22.10
C LEU A 25 43.77 -9.01 22.55
N ALA A 26 43.02 -8.65 21.50
CA ALA A 26 41.56 -8.55 21.37
C ALA A 26 40.86 -7.25 21.82
N LEU A 27 40.88 -6.30 20.89
CA LEU A 27 39.86 -5.28 20.68
C LEU A 27 38.52 -5.96 20.31
N VAL A 28 37.49 -5.85 21.16
CA VAL A 28 36.09 -6.08 20.73
C VAL A 28 35.28 -4.87 21.16
N LEU A 29 35.23 -3.86 20.29
CA LEU A 29 34.22 -2.82 20.35
C LEU A 29 32.91 -3.44 19.86
N GLY A 30 31.99 -3.69 20.79
CA GLY A 30 30.64 -4.13 20.48
C GLY A 30 29.91 -3.05 19.68
N LEU A 31 29.91 -3.18 18.35
CA LEU A 31 28.99 -2.46 17.49
C LEU A 31 27.61 -3.10 17.68
N THR A 32 26.77 -2.48 18.50
CA THR A 32 25.33 -2.73 18.48
C THR A 32 24.82 -2.31 17.10
N SER A 33 24.77 -3.28 16.18
CA SER A 33 24.08 -3.16 14.91
C SER A 33 22.61 -2.93 15.19
N CYS A 34 22.19 -1.67 15.29
CA CYS A 34 20.80 -1.28 15.20
C CYS A 34 20.37 -1.58 13.76
N GLY A 35 19.85 -2.78 13.54
CA GLY A 35 19.19 -3.15 12.30
C GLY A 35 17.88 -2.39 12.20
N THR A 36 17.93 -1.15 11.73
CA THR A 36 16.76 -0.48 11.18
C THR A 36 16.44 -1.17 9.87
N SER A 37 15.56 -2.18 9.90
CA SER A 37 14.89 -2.62 8.68
C SER A 37 14.07 -1.45 8.17
N ALA A 38 14.47 -0.86 7.04
CA ALA A 38 13.61 0.04 6.30
C ALA A 38 12.27 -0.66 6.02
N PRO A 39 11.13 0.06 6.05
CA PRO A 39 9.86 -0.51 5.63
C PRO A 39 10.02 -1.10 4.23
N VAL A 40 9.58 -2.34 4.03
CA VAL A 40 9.48 -2.93 2.69
C VAL A 40 8.44 -2.11 1.94
N GLU A 41 8.90 -1.17 1.12
CA GLU A 41 8.06 -0.41 0.20
C GLU A 41 7.35 -1.44 -0.69
N LYS A 42 6.01 -1.43 -0.71
CA LYS A 42 5.20 -2.37 -1.50
C LYS A 42 5.57 -2.20 -2.97
N GLN A 43 6.47 -3.04 -3.47
CA GLN A 43 6.91 -2.97 -4.86
C GLN A 43 5.73 -3.35 -5.77
N LEU A 44 5.26 -2.39 -6.56
CA LEU A 44 4.20 -2.62 -7.53
C LEU A 44 4.67 -3.57 -8.63
N PRO A 45 3.78 -4.40 -9.18
CA PRO A 45 4.12 -5.27 -10.29
C PRO A 45 4.45 -4.46 -11.55
N THR A 46 5.21 -5.08 -12.44
CA THR A 46 5.46 -4.54 -13.78
C THR A 46 4.13 -4.45 -14.54
N MET A 47 3.76 -3.23 -14.92
CA MET A 47 2.57 -2.99 -15.74
C MET A 47 2.89 -3.25 -17.21
N VAL A 48 1.99 -3.96 -17.89
CA VAL A 48 2.09 -4.30 -19.32
C VAL A 48 1.12 -3.51 -20.20
N GLY A 49 0.16 -2.80 -19.59
CA GLY A 49 -0.83 -1.99 -20.30
C GLY A 49 -1.16 -0.69 -19.56
N ARG A 50 -0.39 0.37 -19.82
CA ARG A 50 -0.64 1.70 -19.24
C ARG A 50 -1.26 2.64 -20.28
N VAL A 51 -2.29 3.35 -19.86
CA VAL A 51 -2.86 4.47 -20.58
C VAL A 51 -2.88 5.64 -19.61
N SER A 52 -2.46 6.82 -20.07
CA SER A 52 -2.50 8.04 -19.28
C SER A 52 -3.25 9.15 -20.00
N SER A 53 -3.99 9.94 -19.25
CA SER A 53 -4.66 11.16 -19.73
C SER A 53 -4.42 12.26 -18.71
N GLU A 54 -4.06 13.46 -19.18
CA GLU A 54 -3.83 14.63 -18.31
C GLU A 54 -2.80 14.38 -17.18
N GLY A 55 -1.80 13.54 -17.44
CA GLY A 55 -0.77 13.19 -16.45
C GLY A 55 -1.20 12.16 -15.39
N ARG A 56 -2.41 11.61 -15.52
CA ARG A 56 -2.99 10.60 -14.62
C ARG A 56 -3.18 9.26 -15.31
N GLY A 57 -3.24 8.18 -14.53
CA GLY A 57 -3.64 6.86 -15.01
C GLY A 57 -5.09 6.84 -15.50
N TYR A 58 -5.36 6.27 -16.68
CA TYR A 58 -6.70 6.23 -17.26
C TYR A 58 -7.30 4.80 -17.26
N PRO A 59 -8.58 4.63 -16.88
CA PRO A 59 -9.50 5.66 -16.39
C PRO A 59 -9.19 6.11 -14.96
N TYR A 60 -9.68 7.30 -14.63
CA TYR A 60 -9.74 7.84 -13.27
C TYR A 60 -11.15 8.31 -12.95
N GLY A 61 -11.47 8.49 -11.67
CA GLY A 61 -12.78 8.95 -11.23
C GLY A 61 -12.87 9.17 -9.73
N ARG A 62 -14.06 9.55 -9.27
CA ARG A 62 -14.41 9.74 -7.86
C ARG A 62 -15.62 8.91 -7.49
N SER A 63 -15.67 8.42 -6.25
CA SER A 63 -16.74 7.51 -5.82
C SER A 63 -18.08 8.18 -5.50
N ASP A 64 -18.19 9.49 -5.67
CA ASP A 64 -19.45 10.25 -5.72
C ASP A 64 -20.06 10.28 -7.14
N GLU A 65 -19.40 9.72 -8.14
CA GLU A 65 -19.96 9.56 -9.49
C GLU A 65 -20.91 8.37 -9.61
N GLU A 66 -21.79 8.42 -10.61
CA GLU A 66 -22.60 7.28 -11.06
C GLU A 66 -21.89 6.49 -12.18
N PRO A 67 -22.23 5.22 -12.37
CA PRO A 67 -23.12 4.40 -11.55
C PRO A 67 -22.39 3.78 -10.34
N TYR A 68 -23.14 3.29 -9.35
CA TYR A 68 -22.63 2.46 -8.24
C TYR A 68 -23.63 1.35 -7.87
N VAL A 69 -23.18 0.38 -7.06
CA VAL A 69 -24.02 -0.67 -6.47
C VAL A 69 -23.96 -0.59 -4.94
N HIS A 70 -24.99 -1.05 -4.25
CA HIS A 70 -24.94 -1.21 -2.80
C HIS A 70 -24.20 -2.52 -2.47
N LEU A 71 -23.09 -2.40 -1.75
CA LEU A 71 -22.34 -3.55 -1.23
C LEU A 71 -22.82 -3.83 0.20
N GLU A 72 -23.27 -5.06 0.45
CA GLU A 72 -23.87 -5.44 1.74
C GLU A 72 -22.84 -6.02 2.72
N GLU A 73 -21.74 -6.59 2.21
CA GLU A 73 -20.81 -7.39 3.00
C GLU A 73 -19.40 -6.81 3.03
N LEU A 74 -18.75 -6.93 4.19
CA LEU A 74 -17.35 -6.55 4.40
C LEU A 74 -16.44 -7.79 4.24
N ALA A 75 -15.33 -7.62 3.53
CA ALA A 75 -14.32 -8.68 3.41
C ALA A 75 -13.64 -8.95 4.77
N THR A 76 -13.58 -10.23 5.15
CA THR A 76 -12.82 -10.69 6.33
C THR A 76 -11.37 -11.03 5.99
N ASP A 77 -11.11 -11.46 4.75
CA ASP A 77 -9.78 -11.73 4.20
C ASP A 77 -9.04 -10.41 3.93
N GLU A 78 -7.88 -10.22 4.58
CA GLU A 78 -7.05 -9.02 4.41
C GLU A 78 -6.43 -8.91 3.02
N GLN A 79 -6.39 -10.00 2.25
CA GLN A 79 -5.84 -10.05 0.91
C GLN A 79 -6.87 -9.71 -0.17
N TYR A 80 -8.17 -9.71 0.15
CA TYR A 80 -9.25 -9.46 -0.82
C TYR A 80 -9.10 -8.07 -1.46
N GLY A 81 -8.90 -8.05 -2.77
CA GLY A 81 -8.61 -6.87 -3.58
C GLY A 81 -7.17 -6.37 -3.49
N TYR A 82 -6.36 -6.81 -2.53
CA TYR A 82 -5.03 -6.26 -2.25
C TYR A 82 -3.87 -7.03 -2.90
N THR A 83 -4.15 -8.19 -3.49
CA THR A 83 -3.14 -9.07 -4.08
C THR A 83 -3.60 -9.60 -5.44
N PRO A 84 -2.68 -9.90 -6.36
CA PRO A 84 -3.01 -10.57 -7.62
C PRO A 84 -3.71 -11.93 -7.44
N GLU A 85 -3.46 -12.63 -6.34
CA GLU A 85 -4.04 -13.93 -6.03
C GLU A 85 -5.49 -13.83 -5.54
N LYS A 86 -5.87 -12.67 -5.00
CA LYS A 86 -7.20 -12.37 -4.48
C LYS A 86 -7.74 -11.06 -5.06
N PRO A 87 -7.87 -10.92 -6.40
CA PRO A 87 -8.40 -9.70 -7.00
C PRO A 87 -9.91 -9.61 -6.77
N VAL A 88 -10.46 -8.40 -6.87
CA VAL A 88 -11.92 -8.21 -6.93
C VAL A 88 -12.41 -8.64 -8.30
N LYS A 89 -13.25 -9.68 -8.35
CA LYS A 89 -13.79 -10.26 -9.58
C LYS A 89 -15.15 -9.64 -9.92
N VAL A 90 -15.15 -8.60 -10.75
CA VAL A 90 -16.33 -7.74 -10.96
C VAL A 90 -17.24 -8.19 -12.11
N ALA A 91 -16.92 -9.25 -12.86
CA ALA A 91 -17.71 -9.61 -14.04
C ALA A 91 -19.16 -10.00 -13.69
N GLY A 92 -19.39 -10.48 -12.46
CA GLY A 92 -20.72 -10.81 -11.94
C GLY A 92 -21.60 -9.60 -11.58
N LEU A 93 -21.05 -8.38 -11.57
CA LEU A 93 -21.80 -7.17 -11.28
C LEU A 93 -22.87 -6.94 -12.36
N THR A 94 -24.13 -6.88 -11.94
CA THR A 94 -25.28 -6.57 -12.80
C THR A 94 -25.91 -5.24 -12.39
N LEU A 95 -25.90 -4.27 -13.28
CA LEU A 95 -26.51 -2.96 -13.08
C LEU A 95 -27.01 -2.41 -14.43
N GLU A 96 -28.18 -1.80 -14.46
CA GLU A 96 -28.74 -1.24 -15.69
C GLU A 96 -27.79 -0.21 -16.31
N GLY A 97 -27.56 -0.29 -17.63
CA GLY A 97 -26.63 0.58 -18.34
C GLY A 97 -25.13 0.26 -18.14
N VAL A 98 -24.79 -0.68 -17.25
CA VAL A 98 -23.41 -1.16 -17.04
C VAL A 98 -23.24 -2.51 -17.74
N THR A 99 -22.55 -2.50 -18.88
CA THR A 99 -22.45 -3.67 -19.76
C THR A 99 -21.02 -4.15 -19.97
N SER A 100 -20.03 -3.25 -19.92
CA SER A 100 -18.62 -3.61 -20.15
C SER A 100 -17.86 -3.87 -18.85
N GLY A 101 -16.78 -4.65 -18.93
CA GLY A 101 -15.88 -4.90 -17.81
C GLY A 101 -15.37 -3.63 -17.13
N PRO A 102 -14.79 -2.66 -17.88
CA PRO A 102 -14.35 -1.39 -17.30
C PRO A 102 -15.47 -0.58 -16.64
N GLN A 103 -16.71 -0.64 -17.16
CA GLN A 103 -17.85 0.00 -16.49
C GLN A 103 -18.19 -0.67 -15.16
N LYS A 104 -18.06 -2.00 -15.06
CA LYS A 104 -18.27 -2.75 -13.81
C LYS A 104 -17.19 -2.44 -12.78
N GLU A 105 -15.93 -2.31 -13.19
CA GLU A 105 -14.84 -1.87 -12.30
C GLU A 105 -15.12 -0.47 -11.76
N LYS A 106 -15.51 0.46 -12.64
CA LYS A 106 -15.89 1.82 -12.24
C LYS A 106 -17.05 1.79 -11.24
N ALA A 107 -18.10 1.01 -11.52
CA ALA A 107 -19.25 0.89 -10.63
C ALA A 107 -18.86 0.32 -9.26
N PHE A 108 -18.01 -0.71 -9.22
CA PHE A 108 -17.48 -1.24 -7.97
C PHE A 108 -16.68 -0.19 -7.18
N LEU A 109 -15.75 0.52 -7.82
CA LEU A 109 -14.97 1.58 -7.16
C LEU A 109 -15.86 2.72 -6.66
N ASN A 110 -16.89 3.09 -7.42
CA ASN A 110 -17.88 4.08 -7.01
C ASN A 110 -18.72 3.65 -5.80
N SER A 111 -18.78 2.35 -5.54
CA SER A 111 -19.49 1.75 -4.40
C SER A 111 -18.69 1.79 -3.10
N LEU A 112 -17.43 2.25 -3.15
CA LEU A 112 -16.54 2.32 -2.00
C LEU A 112 -16.42 3.73 -1.42
N ARG A 113 -16.09 3.78 -0.13
CA ARG A 113 -15.73 4.97 0.62
C ARG A 113 -14.49 4.68 1.47
N GLY A 114 -13.74 5.73 1.80
CA GLY A 114 -12.59 5.64 2.69
C GLY A 114 -12.99 5.15 4.10
N PRO A 115 -12.01 4.90 4.99
CA PRO A 115 -12.25 4.29 6.30
C PRO A 115 -13.26 5.04 7.19
N GLN A 116 -13.47 6.34 6.94
CA GLN A 116 -14.40 7.20 7.69
C GLN A 116 -15.56 7.69 6.80
N GLY A 117 -15.87 7.00 5.71
CA GLY A 117 -16.95 7.38 4.78
C GLY A 117 -16.54 8.45 3.75
N GLN A 118 -15.25 8.76 3.61
CA GLN A 118 -14.78 9.76 2.65
C GLN A 118 -15.04 9.31 1.20
N VAL A 119 -15.31 10.27 0.31
CA VAL A 119 -15.24 10.01 -1.14
C VAL A 119 -13.81 9.59 -1.47
N ILE A 120 -13.68 8.50 -2.23
CA ILE A 120 -12.39 8.06 -2.75
C ILE A 120 -12.19 8.62 -4.15
N GLU A 121 -10.95 8.93 -4.49
CA GLU A 121 -10.52 9.18 -5.86
C GLU A 121 -9.66 8.00 -6.30
N TYR A 122 -9.78 7.60 -7.56
CA TYR A 122 -9.00 6.49 -8.09
C TYR A 122 -8.45 6.80 -9.47
N GLU A 123 -7.33 6.17 -9.79
CA GLU A 123 -6.75 6.15 -11.13
C GLU A 123 -6.16 4.78 -11.43
N ARG A 124 -6.28 4.36 -12.69
CA ARG A 124 -5.73 3.08 -13.13
C ARG A 124 -4.24 3.19 -13.43
N LEU A 125 -3.43 2.47 -12.67
CA LEU A 125 -1.97 2.40 -12.84
C LEU A 125 -1.54 1.57 -14.05
N GLY A 126 -2.39 0.66 -14.50
CA GLY A 126 -2.16 -0.20 -15.66
C GLY A 126 -2.78 -1.59 -15.51
N SER A 127 -2.64 -2.41 -16.54
CA SER A 127 -2.81 -3.85 -16.43
C SER A 127 -1.51 -4.53 -16.00
N CYS A 128 -1.61 -5.57 -15.18
CA CYS A 128 -0.51 -6.45 -14.80
C CYS A 128 -0.97 -7.90 -14.76
N CYS A 129 -0.09 -8.73 -14.19
CA CYS A 129 -0.45 -9.94 -13.45
C CYS A 129 -1.35 -10.88 -14.26
N PRO A 130 -0.77 -11.65 -15.21
CA PRO A 130 -1.53 -12.65 -15.91
C PRO A 130 -2.04 -13.70 -14.90
N VAL A 131 -3.36 -13.88 -14.85
CA VAL A 131 -4.04 -14.91 -14.06
C VAL A 131 -4.85 -15.81 -14.99
N GLU A 132 -5.03 -17.07 -14.61
CA GLU A 132 -5.87 -17.98 -15.39
C GLU A 132 -7.34 -17.50 -15.39
N SER A 133 -7.97 -17.49 -16.57
CA SER A 133 -9.38 -17.14 -16.72
C SER A 133 -9.98 -17.88 -17.92
N GLN A 134 -11.04 -18.64 -17.67
CA GLN A 134 -11.80 -19.32 -18.73
C GLN A 134 -12.67 -18.35 -19.54
N ASN A 135 -12.88 -17.13 -19.02
CA ASN A 135 -13.66 -16.08 -19.67
C ASN A 135 -12.79 -15.16 -20.53
N SER A 136 -11.47 -15.34 -20.51
CA SER A 136 -10.55 -14.66 -21.42
C SER A 136 -10.37 -15.44 -22.72
N PRO A 137 -10.37 -14.78 -23.90
CA PRO A 137 -10.12 -15.44 -25.20
C PRO A 137 -8.80 -16.21 -25.28
N TRP A 138 -7.82 -15.89 -24.42
CA TRP A 138 -6.50 -16.52 -24.40
C TRP A 138 -6.27 -17.44 -23.20
N GLY A 139 -7.32 -17.75 -22.43
CA GLY A 139 -7.22 -18.52 -21.19
C GLY A 139 -6.55 -17.78 -20.03
N MET A 140 -6.13 -16.53 -20.25
CA MET A 140 -5.43 -15.69 -19.28
C MET A 140 -6.03 -14.29 -19.26
N ALA A 141 -6.39 -13.79 -18.07
CA ALA A 141 -6.80 -12.42 -17.83
C ALA A 141 -5.62 -11.59 -17.33
N LEU A 142 -5.57 -10.32 -17.70
CA LEU A 142 -4.72 -9.35 -17.02
C LEU A 142 -5.55 -8.62 -15.97
N LEU A 143 -4.97 -8.37 -14.81
CA LEU A 143 -5.60 -7.61 -13.74
C LEU A 143 -5.38 -6.13 -13.94
N ASP A 144 -6.40 -5.33 -13.67
CA ASP A 144 -6.30 -3.89 -13.66
C ASP A 144 -5.98 -3.40 -12.24
N VAL A 145 -4.92 -2.59 -12.14
CA VAL A 145 -4.41 -2.09 -10.87
C VAL A 145 -4.82 -0.63 -10.70
N PHE A 146 -5.51 -0.33 -9.61
CA PHE A 146 -5.97 1.00 -9.28
C PHE A 146 -5.24 1.54 -8.06
N ALA A 147 -4.73 2.77 -8.17
CA ALA A 147 -4.36 3.58 -7.02
C ALA A 147 -5.59 4.33 -6.53
N ILE A 148 -5.81 4.31 -5.22
CA ILE A 148 -7.00 4.85 -4.56
C ILE A 148 -6.53 5.76 -3.44
N THR A 149 -7.10 6.96 -3.37
CA THR A 149 -6.81 7.94 -2.32
C THR A 149 -8.11 8.57 -1.81
N TRP A 150 -8.02 9.31 -0.73
CA TRP A 150 -9.12 10.09 -0.15
C TRP A 150 -8.53 11.24 0.69
N GLU A 151 -9.37 12.17 1.12
CA GLU A 151 -8.94 13.28 1.97
C GLU A 151 -8.30 12.77 3.28
N GLY A 152 -7.03 13.11 3.48
CA GLY A 152 -6.25 12.67 4.64
C GLY A 152 -5.55 11.32 4.50
N ALA A 153 -5.65 10.66 3.33
CA ALA A 153 -4.82 9.50 3.03
C ALA A 153 -3.33 9.92 2.97
N LYS A 154 -2.47 9.17 3.66
CA LYS A 154 -1.01 9.43 3.64
C LYS A 154 -0.36 8.95 2.35
N GLU A 155 -0.83 7.82 1.84
CA GLU A 155 -0.34 7.16 0.64
C GLU A 155 -1.53 6.50 -0.08
N PRO A 156 -1.46 6.35 -1.41
CA PRO A 156 -2.49 5.62 -2.14
C PRO A 156 -2.57 4.15 -1.72
N VAL A 157 -3.80 3.66 -1.58
CA VAL A 157 -4.09 2.24 -1.47
C VAL A 157 -4.19 1.64 -2.86
N VAL A 158 -3.65 0.43 -3.03
CA VAL A 158 -3.64 -0.26 -4.32
C VAL A 158 -4.58 -1.45 -4.30
N LEU A 159 -5.52 -1.49 -5.26
CA LEU A 159 -6.41 -2.62 -5.48
C LEU A 159 -6.21 -3.26 -6.86
N TYR A 160 -6.44 -4.56 -6.92
CA TYR A 160 -6.40 -5.40 -8.12
C TYR A 160 -7.81 -5.83 -8.49
N LEU A 161 -8.25 -5.47 -9.69
CA LEU A 161 -9.56 -5.81 -10.21
C LEU A 161 -9.42 -6.76 -11.41
N ASN A 162 -10.37 -7.67 -11.52
CA ASN A 162 -10.53 -8.59 -12.62
C ASN A 162 -11.93 -8.40 -13.19
N PHE A 163 -12.03 -7.83 -14.39
CA PHE A 163 -13.30 -7.66 -15.08
C PHE A 163 -13.74 -8.86 -15.93
N TYR A 164 -12.91 -9.90 -16.05
CA TYR A 164 -13.17 -11.10 -16.86
C TYR A 164 -13.98 -12.13 -16.08
N ASP A 165 -13.68 -12.29 -14.79
CA ASP A 165 -14.27 -13.33 -13.94
C ASP A 165 -15.25 -12.77 -12.93
N ALA A 166 -16.25 -13.59 -12.57
CA ALA A 166 -17.21 -13.28 -11.52
C ALA A 166 -16.73 -13.85 -10.18
N GLY A 167 -16.99 -13.11 -9.11
CA GLY A 167 -16.81 -13.55 -7.74
C GLY A 167 -17.71 -12.75 -6.80
N GLU A 168 -17.58 -13.01 -5.51
CA GLU A 168 -18.28 -12.23 -4.47
C GLU A 168 -17.79 -10.78 -4.49
N LEU A 169 -18.73 -9.84 -4.38
CA LEU A 169 -18.47 -8.40 -4.34
C LEU A 169 -18.53 -7.93 -2.88
N LEU A 170 -17.37 -7.80 -2.26
CA LEU A 170 -17.23 -7.42 -0.86
C LEU A 170 -16.55 -6.05 -0.78
N VAL A 171 -16.79 -5.33 0.30
CA VAL A 171 -16.03 -4.11 0.63
C VAL A 171 -14.65 -4.53 1.14
N PRO A 172 -13.53 -4.15 0.47
CA PRO A 172 -12.20 -4.53 0.93
C PRO A 172 -11.90 -3.94 2.32
N LYS A 173 -11.14 -4.68 3.14
CA LYS A 173 -10.80 -4.26 4.50
C LYS A 173 -10.17 -2.88 4.50
N GLY A 174 -10.63 -1.97 5.37
CA GLY A 174 -10.16 -0.58 5.42
C GLY A 174 -10.97 0.40 4.57
N PHE A 175 -11.96 -0.08 3.81
CA PHE A 175 -12.98 0.74 3.17
C PHE A 175 -14.32 0.58 3.88
N THR A 176 -15.27 1.47 3.58
CA THR A 176 -16.68 1.34 3.93
C THR A 176 -17.54 1.32 2.66
N PRO A 177 -18.76 0.77 2.68
CA PRO A 177 -19.67 0.90 1.54
C PRO A 177 -20.10 2.37 1.37
N ARG A 178 -20.42 2.75 0.13
CA ARG A 178 -21.17 3.97 -0.17
C ARG A 178 -22.58 3.85 0.42
N PRO A 179 -23.07 4.86 1.17
CA PRO A 179 -24.41 4.85 1.74
C PRO A 179 -25.50 4.86 0.66
#